data_AF-A0A7V1K4J9-F1
#
_entry.id   AF-A0A7V1K4J9-F1
#
_cell.length_a   1.000
_cell.length_b   1.000
_cell.length_c   1.000
_cell.angle_alpha   90.00
_cell.angle_beta   90.00
_cell.angle_gamma   90.00
#
_symmetry.space_group_name_H-M   'P 1'
#
loop_
_entity.id
_entity.type
_entity.pdbx_description
1 polymer ?
#
loop_
_entity_poly.entity_id
_entity_poly.type
_entity_poly.pdbx_seq_one_letter_code
_entity_poly.pdbx_strand_id
1 'polypeptide(L)'
;MKSLILYCFVVIGLLQGASTTTKIKNSQKDLSVTASAKKQANRKLGKIAKDIQSAEKDIVYLEKKIDELGKDQDKTQKEYEALKVELSRSKKDFTKTSQELEQKRKAFITLLSEQFSVIFAMEQAHEPTRTSIISQEVYKAYKKHNAKVLASLKSEIGTLKKRKKEKLHLRDKTQKEIKRIIKKRED
;
A
#
# COMPACT_ATOMS: atom_id res chain seq x y z
N MET A 1 28.35 77.08 76.96
CA MET A 1 27.42 75.94 76.70
C MET A 1 26.71 75.98 75.34
N LYS A 2 26.46 77.15 74.71
CA LYS A 2 25.78 77.20 73.39
C LYS A 2 26.59 76.62 72.20
N SER A 3 27.92 76.68 72.25
CA SER A 3 28.80 76.20 71.15
C SER A 3 28.99 74.68 71.11
N LEU A 4 28.93 73.99 72.27
CA LEU A 4 29.05 72.53 72.38
C LEU A 4 27.81 71.81 71.84
N ILE A 5 26.63 72.38 72.08
CA ILE A 5 25.35 71.87 71.56
C ILE A 5 25.35 71.96 70.03
N LEU A 6 25.84 73.07 69.46
CA LEU A 6 25.92 73.27 68.02
C LEU A 6 26.89 72.29 67.35
N TYR A 7 28.02 71.96 67.99
CA TYR A 7 28.96 70.95 67.52
C TYR A 7 28.36 69.53 67.55
N CYS A 8 27.62 69.19 68.61
CA CYS A 8 26.87 67.91 68.67
C CYS A 8 25.84 67.80 67.55
N PHE A 9 25.10 68.87 67.24
CA PHE A 9 24.14 68.87 66.13
C PHE A 9 24.81 68.71 64.75
N VAL A 10 25.99 69.31 64.54
CA VAL A 10 26.76 69.16 63.28
C VAL A 10 27.31 67.73 63.13
N VAL A 11 27.85 67.14 64.20
CA VAL A 11 28.37 65.75 64.18
C VAL A 11 27.24 64.75 63.96
N ILE A 12 26.08 64.94 64.61
CA ILE A 12 24.89 64.09 64.40
C ILE A 12 24.34 64.24 62.98
N GLY A 13 24.32 65.46 62.43
CA GLY A 13 23.91 65.73 61.04
C GLY A 13 24.83 65.07 60.00
N LEU A 14 26.14 65.09 60.22
CA LEU A 14 27.12 64.43 59.35
C LEU A 14 27.05 62.89 59.44
N LEU A 15 26.82 62.33 60.64
CA LEU A 15 26.61 60.88 60.83
C LEU A 15 25.31 60.39 60.15
N GLN A 16 24.23 61.15 60.25
CA GLN A 16 22.97 60.88 59.54
C GLN A 16 23.13 61.01 58.02
N GLY A 17 23.91 62.00 57.56
CA GLY A 17 24.30 62.17 56.16
C GLY A 17 25.11 60.99 55.61
N ALA A 18 26.11 60.52 56.34
CA ALA A 18 26.94 59.36 55.96
C ALA A 18 26.15 58.03 55.92
N SER A 19 25.18 57.85 56.83
CA SER A 19 24.26 56.70 56.81
C SER A 19 23.34 56.73 55.59
N THR A 20 22.84 57.92 55.25
CA THR A 20 21.94 58.11 54.11
C THR A 20 22.66 57.91 52.78
N THR A 21 23.88 58.42 52.62
CA THR A 21 24.70 58.20 51.40
C THR A 21 25.07 56.73 51.22
N THR A 22 25.35 56.00 52.29
CA THR A 22 25.62 54.55 52.24
C THR A 22 24.37 53.76 51.84
N LYS A 23 23.19 54.11 52.38
CA LYS A 23 21.90 53.50 51.97
C LYS A 23 21.57 53.79 50.50
N ILE A 24 21.80 55.02 50.02
CA ILE A 24 21.60 55.39 48.61
C ILE A 24 22.54 54.58 47.70
N LYS A 25 23.82 54.46 48.06
CA LYS A 25 24.80 53.67 47.30
C LYS A 25 24.43 52.19 47.23
N ASN A 26 23.95 51.60 48.33
CA ASN A 26 23.47 50.23 48.36
C ASN A 26 22.20 50.06 47.51
N SER A 27 21.24 50.97 47.64
CA SER A 27 20.03 50.96 46.81
C SER A 27 20.35 51.07 45.31
N GLN A 28 21.30 51.92 44.92
CA GLN A 28 21.75 52.03 43.52
C GLN A 28 22.43 50.74 43.03
N LYS A 29 23.22 50.09 43.89
CA LYS A 29 23.84 48.79 43.60
C LYS A 29 22.76 47.72 43.40
N ASP A 30 21.80 47.62 44.31
CA ASP A 30 20.69 46.66 44.22
C ASP A 30 19.85 46.90 42.96
N LEU A 31 19.55 48.17 42.64
CA LEU A 31 18.79 48.54 41.44
C LEU A 31 19.54 48.14 40.16
N SER A 32 20.88 48.25 40.14
CA SER A 32 21.70 47.79 39.02
C SER A 32 21.75 46.25 38.89
N VAL A 33 21.81 45.53 40.01
CA VAL A 33 21.73 44.06 40.06
C VAL A 33 20.35 43.60 39.56
N THR A 34 19.27 44.20 40.02
CA THR A 34 17.91 43.90 39.58
C THR A 34 17.71 44.22 38.09
N ALA A 35 18.24 45.34 37.60
CA ALA A 35 18.19 45.68 36.18
C ALA A 35 18.93 44.65 35.30
N SER A 36 20.10 44.19 35.75
CA SER A 36 20.88 43.14 35.08
C SER A 36 20.14 41.80 35.08
N ALA A 37 19.58 41.39 36.22
CA ALA A 37 18.77 40.18 36.34
C ALA A 37 17.53 40.21 35.44
N LYS A 38 16.82 41.36 35.38
CA LYS A 38 15.68 41.57 34.47
C LYS A 38 16.10 41.45 33.01
N LYS A 39 17.25 42.02 32.62
CA LYS A 39 17.80 41.91 31.27
C LYS A 39 18.15 40.46 30.91
N GLN A 40 18.73 39.70 31.84
CA GLN A 40 19.05 38.29 31.63
C GLN A 40 17.77 37.44 31.51
N ALA A 41 16.77 37.66 32.37
CA ALA A 41 15.48 37.01 32.29
C ALA A 41 14.79 37.29 30.95
N ASN A 42 14.80 38.54 30.48
CA ASN A 42 14.19 38.92 29.21
C ASN A 42 14.88 38.25 28.00
N ARG A 43 16.22 38.10 28.04
CA ARG A 43 16.95 37.32 27.02
C ARG A 43 16.57 35.83 27.04
N LYS A 44 16.41 35.24 28.23
CA LYS A 44 15.95 33.84 28.37
C LYS A 44 14.53 33.67 27.84
N LEU A 45 13.61 34.57 28.19
CA LEU A 45 12.24 34.57 27.66
C LEU A 45 12.23 34.74 26.13
N GLY A 46 13.07 35.63 25.59
CA GLY A 46 13.22 35.78 24.14
C GLY A 46 13.77 34.53 23.45
N LYS A 47 14.66 33.76 24.11
CA LYS A 47 15.11 32.47 23.60
C LYS A 47 13.99 31.44 23.65
N ILE A 48 13.28 31.33 24.77
CA ILE A 48 12.13 30.43 24.94
C ILE A 48 11.06 30.73 23.88
N ALA A 49 10.74 31.99 23.63
CA ALA A 49 9.77 32.37 22.60
C ALA A 49 10.20 31.92 21.19
N LYS A 50 11.50 32.04 20.86
CA LYS A 50 12.04 31.54 19.58
C LYS A 50 12.00 30.01 19.50
N ASP A 51 12.34 29.33 20.59
CA ASP A 51 12.31 27.87 20.67
C ASP A 51 10.87 27.36 20.51
N ILE A 52 9.88 28.01 21.15
CA ILE A 52 8.44 27.75 20.97
C ILE A 52 8.04 27.95 19.50
N GLN A 53 8.41 29.09 18.90
CA GLN A 53 8.08 29.37 17.50
C GLN A 53 8.71 28.34 16.54
N SER A 54 9.90 27.82 16.85
CA SER A 54 10.53 26.75 16.08
C SER A 54 9.76 25.43 16.25
N ALA A 55 9.40 25.07 17.48
CA ALA A 55 8.64 23.87 17.77
C ALA A 55 7.25 23.89 17.10
N GLU A 56 6.57 25.04 17.06
CA GLU A 56 5.31 25.21 16.36
C GLU A 56 5.45 24.94 14.85
N LYS A 57 6.53 25.41 14.22
CA LYS A 57 6.80 25.12 12.80
C LYS A 57 7.07 23.64 12.56
N ASP A 58 7.80 23.00 13.47
CA ASP A 58 8.09 21.56 13.38
C ASP A 58 6.80 20.73 13.55
N ILE A 59 5.90 21.13 14.45
CA ILE A 59 4.58 20.50 14.61
C ILE A 59 3.79 20.57 13.31
N VAL A 60 3.66 21.75 12.70
CA VAL A 60 2.92 21.92 11.43
C VAL A 60 3.55 21.08 10.31
N TYR A 61 4.88 20.99 10.25
CA TYR A 61 5.57 20.14 9.28
C TYR A 61 5.27 18.65 9.50
N LEU A 62 5.30 18.19 10.75
CA LEU A 62 5.00 16.80 11.11
C LEU A 62 3.53 16.44 10.85
N GLU A 63 2.58 17.33 11.15
CA GLU A 63 1.17 17.14 10.83
C GLU A 63 0.96 16.93 9.34
N LYS A 64 1.57 17.76 8.50
CA LYS A 64 1.52 17.58 7.04
C LYS A 64 2.10 16.24 6.61
N LYS A 65 3.19 15.79 7.25
CA LYS A 65 3.79 14.48 6.96
C LYS A 65 2.89 13.32 7.39
N ILE A 66 2.22 13.42 8.54
CA ILE A 66 1.25 12.42 9.01
C ILE A 66 0.06 12.35 8.04
N ASP A 67 -0.45 13.48 7.57
CA ASP A 67 -1.53 13.52 6.58
C ASP A 67 -1.13 12.90 5.24
N GLU A 68 0.08 13.20 4.76
CA GLU A 68 0.65 12.57 3.55
C GLU A 68 0.75 11.05 3.72
N LEU A 69 1.33 10.59 4.85
CA LEU A 69 1.45 9.17 5.16
C LEU A 69 0.08 8.48 5.30
N GLY A 70 -0.90 9.14 5.91
CA GLY A 70 -2.26 8.62 6.06
C GLY A 70 -2.97 8.43 4.72
N LYS A 71 -2.81 9.37 3.78
CA LYS A 71 -3.34 9.24 2.41
C LYS A 71 -2.68 8.10 1.65
N ASP A 72 -1.36 7.96 1.75
CA ASP A 72 -0.61 6.89 1.10
C ASP A 72 -1.00 5.51 1.67
N GLN A 73 -1.23 5.42 2.99
CA GLN A 73 -1.71 4.21 3.64
C GLN A 73 -3.11 3.81 3.16
N ASP A 74 -4.06 4.76 3.10
CA ASP A 74 -5.43 4.50 2.58
C ASP A 74 -5.40 4.03 1.13
N LYS A 75 -4.60 4.69 0.28
CA LYS A 75 -4.43 4.29 -1.13
C LYS A 75 -3.87 2.86 -1.24
N THR A 76 -2.83 2.55 -0.48
CA THR A 76 -2.20 1.21 -0.46
C THR A 76 -3.17 0.15 0.07
N GLN A 77 -4.02 0.49 1.04
CA GLN A 77 -5.04 -0.40 1.57
C GLN A 77 -6.13 -0.70 0.53
N LYS A 78 -6.61 0.33 -0.19
CA LYS A 78 -7.58 0.17 -1.29
C LYS A 78 -7.02 -0.70 -2.42
N GLU A 79 -5.77 -0.46 -2.81
CA GLU A 79 -5.10 -1.28 -3.84
C GLU A 79 -4.96 -2.75 -3.40
N TYR A 80 -4.57 -2.98 -2.16
CA TYR A 80 -4.46 -4.32 -1.59
C TYR A 80 -5.80 -5.10 -1.61
N GLU A 81 -6.89 -4.47 -1.19
CA GLU A 81 -8.22 -5.10 -1.22
C GLU A 81 -8.70 -5.34 -2.66
N ALA A 82 -8.44 -4.42 -3.59
CA ALA A 82 -8.73 -4.62 -5.01
C ALA A 82 -7.97 -5.83 -5.59
N LEU A 83 -6.67 -5.96 -5.29
CA LEU A 83 -5.84 -7.07 -5.73
C LEU A 83 -6.29 -8.42 -5.15
N LYS A 84 -6.79 -8.46 -3.90
CA LYS A 84 -7.40 -9.67 -3.32
C LYS A 84 -8.64 -10.11 -4.08
N VAL A 85 -9.53 -9.17 -4.40
CA VAL A 85 -10.74 -9.44 -5.19
C VAL A 85 -10.35 -9.93 -6.58
N GLU A 86 -9.39 -9.28 -7.23
CA GLU A 86 -8.87 -9.71 -8.53
C GLU A 86 -8.26 -11.11 -8.48
N LEU A 87 -7.45 -11.42 -7.46
CA LEU A 87 -6.85 -12.74 -7.28
C LEU A 87 -7.92 -13.83 -7.11
N SER A 88 -8.98 -13.54 -6.33
CA SER A 88 -10.11 -14.46 -6.15
C SER A 88 -10.85 -14.73 -7.46
N ARG A 89 -11.16 -13.68 -8.23
CA ARG A 89 -11.77 -13.79 -9.56
C ARG A 89 -10.89 -14.58 -10.53
N SER A 90 -9.60 -14.24 -10.60
CA SER A 90 -8.61 -14.91 -11.44
C SER A 90 -8.49 -16.41 -11.15
N LYS A 91 -8.52 -16.82 -9.86
CA LYS A 91 -8.56 -18.23 -9.47
C LYS A 91 -9.83 -18.94 -9.97
N LYS A 92 -11.01 -18.35 -9.79
CA LYS A 92 -12.28 -18.92 -10.27
C LYS A 92 -12.26 -19.09 -11.79
N ASP A 93 -11.81 -18.06 -12.50
CA ASP A 93 -11.71 -18.04 -13.96
C ASP A 93 -10.70 -19.06 -14.50
N PHE A 94 -9.58 -19.26 -13.81
CA PHE A 94 -8.60 -20.29 -14.13
C PHE A 94 -9.18 -21.70 -13.98
N THR A 95 -9.91 -21.95 -12.89
CA THR A 95 -10.57 -23.23 -12.64
C THR A 95 -11.62 -23.50 -13.71
N LYS A 96 -12.49 -22.53 -14.04
CA LYS A 96 -13.51 -22.66 -15.09
C LYS A 96 -12.89 -22.99 -16.44
N THR A 97 -11.87 -22.26 -16.86
CA THR A 97 -11.15 -22.53 -18.12
C THR A 97 -10.45 -23.90 -18.11
N SER A 98 -9.94 -24.35 -16.96
CA SER A 98 -9.35 -25.69 -16.84
C SER A 98 -10.40 -26.81 -16.96
N GLN A 99 -11.58 -26.63 -16.37
CA GLN A 99 -12.69 -27.57 -16.50
C GLN A 99 -13.22 -27.64 -17.92
N GLU A 100 -13.42 -26.49 -18.56
CA GLU A 100 -13.86 -26.41 -19.96
C GLU A 100 -12.85 -27.07 -20.91
N LEU A 101 -11.55 -26.82 -20.71
CA LEU A 101 -10.49 -27.48 -21.47
C LEU A 101 -10.55 -29.01 -21.34
N GLU A 102 -10.80 -29.51 -20.12
CA GLU A 102 -10.89 -30.94 -19.86
C GLU A 102 -12.13 -31.56 -20.50
N GLN A 103 -13.28 -30.90 -20.42
CA GLN A 103 -14.50 -31.32 -21.10
C GLN A 103 -14.31 -31.40 -22.62
N LYS A 104 -13.69 -30.38 -23.22
CA LYS A 104 -13.42 -30.36 -24.68
C LYS A 104 -12.43 -31.44 -25.10
N ARG A 105 -11.42 -31.74 -24.27
CA ARG A 105 -10.49 -32.86 -24.50
C ARG A 105 -11.19 -34.21 -24.45
N LYS A 106 -12.04 -34.42 -23.45
CA LYS A 106 -12.85 -35.65 -23.35
C LYS A 106 -13.74 -35.82 -24.57
N ALA A 107 -14.47 -34.77 -24.96
CA ALA A 107 -15.31 -34.79 -26.16
C ALA A 107 -14.50 -35.10 -27.44
N PHE A 108 -13.31 -34.52 -27.58
CA PHE A 108 -12.41 -34.79 -28.70
C PHE A 108 -11.96 -36.26 -28.73
N ILE A 109 -11.53 -36.81 -27.58
CA ILE A 109 -11.08 -38.20 -27.47
C ILE A 109 -12.25 -39.16 -27.74
N THR A 110 -13.42 -38.92 -27.15
CA THR A 110 -14.62 -39.72 -27.38
C THR A 110 -14.98 -39.78 -28.86
N LEU A 111 -15.09 -38.61 -29.51
CA LEU A 111 -15.45 -38.54 -30.93
C LEU A 111 -14.40 -39.22 -31.83
N LEU A 112 -13.11 -39.08 -31.49
CA LEU A 112 -12.02 -39.73 -32.22
C LEU A 112 -12.09 -41.26 -32.06
N SER A 113 -12.33 -41.76 -30.84
CA SER A 113 -12.49 -43.18 -30.56
C SER A 113 -13.71 -43.77 -31.26
N GLU A 114 -14.86 -43.09 -31.22
CA GLU A 114 -16.06 -43.49 -31.97
C GLU A 114 -15.78 -43.60 -33.47
N GLN A 115 -15.12 -42.58 -34.04
CA GLN A 115 -14.75 -42.62 -35.45
C GLN A 115 -13.83 -43.81 -35.77
N PHE A 116 -12.86 -44.12 -34.90
CA PHE A 116 -11.97 -45.28 -35.08
C PHE A 116 -12.73 -46.61 -34.99
N SER A 117 -13.58 -46.78 -33.98
CA SER A 117 -14.38 -48.01 -33.80
C SER A 117 -15.29 -48.28 -35.00
N VAL A 118 -15.90 -47.23 -35.58
CA VAL A 118 -16.76 -47.40 -36.76
C VAL A 118 -15.94 -47.78 -38.01
N ILE A 119 -14.76 -47.17 -38.23
CA ILE A 119 -13.86 -47.58 -39.35
C ILE A 119 -13.51 -49.06 -39.21
N PHE A 120 -13.07 -49.46 -38.03
CA PHE A 120 -12.64 -50.82 -37.75
C PHE A 120 -13.78 -51.83 -37.98
N ALA A 121 -14.99 -51.54 -37.49
CA ALA A 121 -16.14 -52.40 -37.71
C ALA A 121 -16.50 -52.53 -39.19
N MET A 122 -16.35 -51.46 -39.97
CA MET A 122 -16.59 -51.48 -41.42
C MET A 122 -15.54 -52.26 -42.19
N GLU A 123 -14.27 -52.18 -41.82
CA GLU A 123 -13.19 -52.96 -42.43
C GLU A 123 -13.39 -54.47 -42.22
N GLN A 124 -13.94 -54.87 -41.07
CA GLN A 124 -14.20 -56.27 -40.74
C GLN A 124 -15.43 -56.86 -41.48
N ALA A 125 -16.37 -56.03 -41.94
CA ALA A 125 -17.57 -56.47 -42.65
C ALA A 125 -17.28 -56.78 -44.13
N HIS A 126 -16.83 -57.99 -44.44
CA HIS A 126 -16.23 -58.37 -45.72
C HIS A 126 -17.16 -58.56 -46.95
N GLU A 127 -18.46 -58.25 -46.90
CA GLU A 127 -19.39 -58.51 -48.02
C GLU A 127 -20.24 -57.29 -48.41
N PRO A 128 -20.15 -56.76 -49.65
CA PRO A 128 -20.94 -55.63 -50.11
C PRO A 128 -22.39 -56.03 -50.43
N THR A 129 -23.26 -55.95 -49.43
CA THR A 129 -24.72 -56.02 -49.59
C THR A 129 -25.33 -54.63 -49.87
N ARG A 130 -26.58 -54.54 -50.35
CA ARG A 130 -27.31 -53.25 -50.48
C ARG A 130 -27.27 -52.43 -49.18
N THR A 131 -27.43 -53.11 -48.04
CA THR A 131 -27.37 -52.52 -46.70
C THR A 131 -25.96 -52.04 -46.35
N SER A 132 -24.92 -52.77 -46.78
CA SER A 132 -23.51 -52.38 -46.64
C SER A 132 -23.20 -51.10 -47.41
N ILE A 133 -23.70 -50.96 -48.65
CA ILE A 133 -23.50 -49.75 -49.48
C ILE A 133 -24.18 -48.53 -48.86
N ILE A 134 -25.43 -48.65 -48.41
CA ILE A 134 -26.15 -47.56 -47.74
C ILE A 134 -25.41 -47.15 -46.46
N SER A 135 -24.97 -48.12 -45.66
CA SER A 135 -24.17 -47.88 -44.45
C SER A 135 -22.86 -47.17 -44.77
N GLN A 136 -22.22 -47.50 -45.90
CA GLN A 136 -20.97 -46.89 -46.33
C GLN A 136 -21.13 -45.42 -46.73
N GLU A 137 -22.21 -45.06 -47.43
CA GLU A 137 -22.51 -43.66 -47.79
C GLU A 137 -22.89 -42.82 -46.57
N VAL A 138 -23.72 -43.36 -45.67
CA VAL A 138 -24.03 -42.72 -44.37
C VAL A 138 -22.74 -42.50 -43.58
N TYR A 139 -21.83 -43.47 -43.56
CA TYR A 139 -20.55 -43.33 -42.89
C TYR A 139 -19.64 -42.28 -43.54
N LYS A 140 -19.57 -42.18 -44.86
CA LYS A 140 -18.81 -41.12 -45.54
C LYS A 140 -19.30 -39.73 -45.12
N ALA A 141 -20.62 -39.54 -45.03
CA ALA A 141 -21.22 -38.31 -44.55
C ALA A 141 -20.87 -38.05 -43.07
N TYR A 142 -20.98 -39.06 -42.21
CA TYR A 142 -20.63 -39.00 -40.79
C TYR A 142 -19.15 -38.65 -40.59
N LYS A 143 -18.23 -39.31 -41.31
CA LYS A 143 -16.78 -39.03 -41.30
C LYS A 143 -16.47 -37.58 -41.67
N LYS A 144 -17.13 -37.04 -42.70
CA LYS A 144 -16.97 -35.65 -43.13
C LYS A 144 -17.45 -34.67 -42.06
N HIS A 145 -18.57 -34.97 -41.41
CA HIS A 145 -19.07 -34.18 -40.28
C HIS A 145 -18.11 -34.21 -39.09
N ASN A 146 -17.69 -35.40 -38.66
CA ASN A 146 -16.78 -35.58 -37.53
C ASN A 146 -15.43 -34.91 -37.74
N ALA A 147 -14.89 -34.94 -38.96
CA ALA A 147 -13.66 -34.21 -39.29
C ALA A 147 -13.79 -32.70 -39.03
N LYS A 148 -14.94 -32.09 -39.35
CA LYS A 148 -15.21 -30.67 -39.05
C LYS A 148 -15.30 -30.43 -37.55
N VAL A 149 -16.02 -31.29 -36.82
CA VAL A 149 -16.18 -31.17 -35.36
C VAL A 149 -14.83 -31.34 -34.64
N LEU A 150 -14.03 -32.33 -35.02
CA LEU A 150 -12.68 -32.55 -34.49
C LEU A 150 -11.76 -31.35 -34.76
N ALA A 151 -11.84 -30.75 -35.95
CA ALA A 151 -11.08 -29.53 -36.26
C ALA A 151 -11.49 -28.34 -35.37
N SER A 152 -12.80 -28.14 -35.15
CA SER A 152 -13.32 -27.11 -34.23
C SER A 152 -12.84 -27.35 -32.80
N LEU A 153 -13.03 -28.57 -32.28
CA LEU A 153 -12.60 -28.96 -30.94
C LEU A 153 -11.09 -28.78 -30.74
N LYS A 154 -10.28 -29.13 -31.74
CA LYS A 154 -8.82 -28.93 -31.71
C LYS A 154 -8.46 -27.44 -31.60
N SER A 155 -9.14 -26.59 -32.36
CA SER A 155 -8.95 -25.12 -32.32
C SER A 155 -9.36 -24.53 -30.97
N GLU A 156 -10.52 -24.93 -30.45
CA GLU A 156 -11.03 -24.52 -29.14
C GLU A 156 -10.08 -24.94 -28.00
N ILE A 157 -9.61 -26.20 -28.01
CA ILE A 157 -8.61 -26.71 -27.06
C ILE A 157 -7.32 -25.87 -27.13
N GLY A 158 -6.86 -25.53 -28.34
CA GLY A 158 -5.69 -24.67 -28.52
C GLY A 158 -5.88 -23.29 -27.90
N THR A 159 -7.03 -22.67 -28.12
CA THR A 159 -7.39 -21.37 -27.57
C THR A 159 -7.50 -21.41 -26.04
N LEU A 160 -8.17 -22.43 -25.49
CA LEU A 160 -8.31 -22.63 -24.05
C LEU A 160 -6.96 -22.87 -23.36
N LYS A 161 -6.03 -23.59 -24.00
CA LYS A 161 -4.64 -23.75 -23.49
C LYS A 161 -3.92 -22.41 -23.38
N LYS A 162 -4.01 -21.56 -24.41
CA LYS A 162 -3.40 -20.21 -24.40
C LYS A 162 -4.00 -19.35 -23.28
N ARG A 163 -5.33 -19.26 -23.23
CA ARG A 163 -6.07 -18.54 -22.17
C ARG A 163 -5.71 -19.03 -20.76
N LYS A 164 -5.58 -20.35 -20.57
CA LYS A 164 -5.16 -20.93 -19.28
C LYS A 164 -3.77 -20.44 -18.87
N LYS A 165 -2.81 -20.38 -19.80
CA LYS A 165 -1.44 -19.90 -19.55
C LYS A 165 -1.42 -18.41 -19.21
N GLU A 166 -2.19 -17.59 -19.93
CA GLU A 166 -2.32 -16.15 -19.66
C GLU A 166 -2.92 -15.88 -18.27
N LYS A 167 -4.02 -16.57 -17.93
CA LYS A 167 -4.65 -16.47 -16.61
C LYS A 167 -3.71 -16.89 -15.48
N LEU A 168 -2.91 -17.94 -15.70
CA LEU A 168 -1.89 -18.39 -14.74
C LEU A 168 -0.85 -17.29 -14.50
N HIS A 169 -0.34 -16.68 -15.57
CA HIS A 169 0.64 -15.60 -15.48
C HIS A 169 0.08 -14.39 -14.73
N LEU A 170 -1.15 -13.97 -15.05
CA LEU A 170 -1.81 -12.85 -14.36
C LEU A 170 -1.96 -13.14 -12.86
N ARG A 171 -2.48 -14.32 -12.50
CA ARG A 171 -2.61 -14.76 -11.10
C ARG A 171 -1.28 -14.66 -10.35
N ASP A 172 -0.21 -15.15 -10.94
CA ASP A 172 1.11 -15.16 -10.31
C ASP A 172 1.68 -13.74 -10.17
N LYS A 173 1.41 -12.85 -11.13
CA LYS A 173 1.75 -11.42 -11.04
C LYS A 173 0.98 -10.74 -9.90
N THR A 174 -0.33 -10.90 -9.83
CA THR A 174 -1.18 -10.35 -8.75
C THR A 174 -0.73 -10.86 -7.38
N GLN A 175 -0.40 -12.15 -7.27
CA GLN A 175 0.11 -12.74 -6.03
C GLN A 175 1.47 -12.16 -5.61
N LYS A 176 2.37 -11.88 -6.56
CA LYS A 176 3.64 -11.21 -6.28
C LYS A 176 3.42 -9.78 -5.78
N GLU A 177 2.49 -9.04 -6.37
CA GLU A 177 2.19 -7.66 -5.96
C GLU A 177 1.61 -7.61 -4.55
N ILE A 178 0.66 -8.50 -4.24
CA ILE A 178 0.13 -8.67 -2.87
C ILE A 178 1.26 -8.94 -1.88
N LYS A 179 2.21 -9.83 -2.21
CA LYS A 179 3.37 -10.12 -1.34
C LYS A 179 4.27 -8.90 -1.13
N ARG A 180 4.47 -8.07 -2.15
CA ARG A 180 5.24 -6.82 -2.04
C ARG A 180 4.57 -5.83 -1.11
N ILE A 181 3.24 -5.67 -1.23
CA ILE A 181 2.48 -4.78 -0.35
C ILE A 181 2.54 -5.27 1.09
N ILE A 182 2.41 -6.58 1.34
CA ILE A 182 2.53 -7.16 2.69
C ILE A 182 3.92 -6.88 3.26
N LYS A 183 4.99 -7.15 2.50
CA LYS A 183 6.36 -6.90 2.96
C LYS A 183 6.59 -5.43 3.33
N LYS A 184 6.12 -4.49 2.51
CA LYS A 184 6.20 -3.04 2.79
C LYS A 184 5.44 -2.60 4.04
N ARG A 185 4.55 -3.42 4.60
CA ARG A 185 3.85 -3.14 5.86
C ARG A 185 4.57 -3.73 7.07
N GLU A 186 5.43 -4.72 6.85
CA GLU A 186 6.23 -5.39 7.89
C GLU A 186 7.57 -4.68 8.13
N ASP A 187 8.11 -4.04 7.08
CA ASP A 187 9.28 -3.15 7.12
C ASP A 187 8.91 -1.74 7.66
#